data_AF-A0A7Y9C7H7-F1
#
_entry.id   AF-A0A7Y9C7H7-F1
#
_cell.length_a   1.000
_cell.length_b   1.000
_cell.length_c   1.000
_cell.angle_alpha   90.00
_cell.angle_beta   90.00
_cell.angle_gamma   90.00
#
_symmetry.space_group_name_H-M   'P 1'
#
loop_
_entity.id
_entity.type
_entity.pdbx_description
1 polymer ?
#
loop_
_entity_poly.entity_id
_entity_poly.type
_entity_poly.pdbx_seq_one_letter_code
_entity_poly.pdbx_strand_id
1 'polypeptide(L)'
;MRSRILLAASAALLFSCSPKTVVQPTTPKTTEPPVTTVAEAPAPMSENVMKGKDLYDGRCGKCHPLFKPSDHTAEQWEPILKRMQKKAHISDEDMVLVHDYVFANLSQ
;
A
#
# COMPACT_ATOMS: atom_id res chain seq x y z
N MET A 1 42.88 -22.95 22.69
CA MET A 1 43.98 -21.96 22.91
C MET A 1 43.94 -20.99 21.74
N ARG A 2 43.39 -19.79 21.96
CA ARG A 2 44.11 -18.55 22.34
C ARG A 2 44.83 -17.91 21.15
N SER A 3 44.19 -16.92 20.53
CA SER A 3 44.80 -15.58 20.35
C SER A 3 43.72 -14.61 19.84
N ARG A 4 43.12 -13.79 20.71
CA ARG A 4 43.53 -12.40 21.06
C ARG A 4 43.27 -11.44 19.89
N ILE A 5 42.06 -10.85 19.84
CA ILE A 5 41.69 -9.52 20.39
C ILE A 5 42.60 -8.43 19.85
N LEU A 6 42.05 -7.46 19.11
CA LEU A 6 42.33 -6.01 19.15
C LEU A 6 41.22 -5.31 18.32
N LEU A 7 40.20 -4.76 18.99
CA LEU A 7 39.96 -3.31 19.13
C LEU A 7 39.88 -2.52 17.82
N ALA A 8 38.66 -2.13 17.45
CA ALA A 8 38.37 -0.79 16.94
C ALA A 8 36.90 -0.48 17.22
N ALA A 9 36.66 0.18 18.35
CA ALA A 9 35.42 0.88 18.63
C ALA A 9 35.31 2.08 17.69
N SER A 10 34.16 2.26 17.05
CA SER A 10 33.77 3.54 16.45
C SER A 10 32.26 3.62 16.47
N ALA A 11 31.75 4.18 17.57
CA ALA A 11 30.39 4.64 17.70
C ALA A 11 30.19 5.83 16.75
N ALA A 12 29.26 5.69 15.81
CA ALA A 12 28.69 6.83 15.09
C ALA A 12 27.18 6.79 15.28
N LEU A 13 26.75 7.20 16.48
CA LEU A 13 25.36 7.55 16.76
C LEU A 13 25.12 8.97 16.24
N LEU A 14 24.65 9.08 15.00
CA LEU A 14 24.09 10.34 14.48
C LEU A 14 22.57 10.33 14.70
N PHE A 15 22.19 10.58 15.95
CA PHE A 15 20.90 11.16 16.37
C PHE A 15 20.97 12.67 15.99
N SER A 16 19.94 13.43 15.60
CA SER A 16 18.50 13.29 15.57
C SER A 16 17.90 14.57 14.95
N CYS A 17 16.72 14.43 14.36
CA CYS A 17 15.72 15.48 14.10
C CYS A 17 16.13 16.71 13.28
N SER A 18 15.76 16.67 11.99
CA SER A 18 15.34 17.88 11.29
C SER A 18 13.91 18.22 11.72
N PRO A 19 13.61 19.43 12.23
CA PRO A 19 12.22 19.90 12.24
C PRO A 19 11.79 20.04 10.78
N LYS A 20 10.86 19.18 10.36
CA LYS A 20 10.18 19.33 9.09
C LYS A 20 9.35 20.61 9.19
N THR A 21 9.82 21.66 8.54
CA THR A 21 9.06 22.90 8.30
C THR A 21 7.73 22.51 7.68
N VAL A 22 6.66 22.65 8.47
CA VAL A 22 5.28 22.58 7.99
C VAL A 22 5.03 23.88 7.26
N VAL A 23 5.26 23.86 5.95
CA VAL A 23 4.65 24.84 5.05
C VAL A 23 3.19 24.47 5.02
N GLN A 24 2.37 25.32 5.62
CA GLN A 24 0.92 25.30 5.52
C GLN A 24 0.57 25.90 4.15
N PRO A 25 0.13 25.11 3.14
CA PRO A 25 -0.59 25.69 2.04
C PRO A 25 -1.95 26.13 2.55
N THR A 26 -2.10 27.44 2.67
CA THR A 26 -3.37 28.13 2.73
C THR A 26 -4.25 27.61 1.61
N THR A 27 -5.41 27.05 2.00
CA THR A 27 -6.54 26.72 1.14
C THR A 27 -6.91 27.86 0.20
N PRO A 28 -7.04 27.59 -1.11
CA PRO A 28 -8.02 28.25 -1.94
C PRO A 28 -9.23 27.32 -2.12
N LYS A 29 -10.31 27.76 -1.50
CA LYS A 29 -11.71 27.47 -1.77
C LYS A 29 -12.03 27.33 -3.28
N THR A 30 -12.97 26.42 -3.57
CA THR A 30 -13.82 26.35 -4.79
C THR A 30 -13.29 25.54 -5.98
N THR A 31 -13.70 24.27 -6.08
CA THR A 31 -14.92 23.87 -6.83
C THR A 31 -15.16 22.39 -6.57
N GLU A 32 -16.11 22.13 -5.68
CA GLU A 32 -16.72 20.83 -5.44
C GLU A 32 -17.73 20.56 -6.56
N PRO A 33 -17.52 19.58 -7.46
CA PRO A 33 -18.65 18.95 -8.12
C PRO A 33 -19.45 18.20 -7.04
N PRO A 34 -20.79 18.25 -7.09
CA PRO A 34 -21.66 17.95 -5.96
C PRO A 34 -21.36 16.58 -5.37
N VAL A 35 -20.92 16.57 -4.10
CA VAL A 35 -20.94 15.38 -3.26
C VAL A 35 -22.41 15.01 -3.07
N THR A 36 -22.89 14.09 -3.89
CA THR A 36 -24.13 13.38 -3.58
C THR A 36 -23.82 12.47 -2.41
N THR A 37 -24.23 12.91 -1.23
CA THR A 37 -24.35 12.05 -0.06
C THR A 37 -25.34 10.95 -0.41
N VAL A 38 -24.87 9.72 -0.54
CA VAL A 38 -25.70 8.53 -0.35
C VAL A 38 -25.04 7.70 0.74
N ALA A 39 -25.56 7.82 1.95
CA ALA A 39 -25.41 6.78 2.94
C ALA A 39 -26.44 5.70 2.58
N GLU A 40 -26.04 4.60 1.93
CA GLU A 40 -26.99 3.50 1.64
C GLU A 40 -26.28 2.19 1.27
N ALA A 41 -26.34 1.19 2.17
CA ALA A 41 -26.08 -0.24 1.95
C ALA A 41 -24.69 -0.62 1.36
N PRO A 42 -24.18 -1.87 1.54
CA PRO A 42 -23.02 -2.31 0.78
C PRO A 42 -23.40 -2.27 -0.70
N ALA A 43 -22.86 -1.29 -1.44
CA ALA A 43 -23.04 -1.18 -2.88
C ALA A 43 -22.67 -2.53 -3.53
N PRO A 44 -23.37 -2.97 -4.59
CA PRO A 44 -22.91 -4.10 -5.38
C PRO A 44 -21.46 -3.82 -5.77
N MET A 45 -20.55 -4.72 -5.39
CA MET A 45 -19.13 -4.57 -5.74
C MET A 45 -19.04 -4.33 -7.24
N SER A 46 -18.30 -3.29 -7.64
CA SER A 46 -18.14 -2.98 -9.07
C SER A 46 -17.58 -4.21 -9.80
N GLU A 47 -17.90 -4.35 -11.09
CA GLU A 47 -17.39 -5.45 -11.90
C GLU A 47 -15.86 -5.56 -11.82
N ASN A 48 -15.16 -4.42 -11.73
CA ASN A 48 -13.71 -4.38 -11.53
C ASN A 48 -13.29 -5.00 -10.20
N VAL A 49 -13.97 -4.68 -9.09
CA VAL A 49 -13.66 -5.23 -7.77
C VAL A 49 -13.89 -6.74 -7.75
N MET A 50 -14.94 -7.23 -8.44
CA MET A 50 -15.18 -8.67 -8.58
C MET A 50 -14.07 -9.38 -9.37
N LYS A 51 -13.69 -8.85 -10.55
CA LYS A 51 -12.58 -9.40 -11.35
C LYS A 51 -11.25 -9.32 -10.60
N GLY A 52 -11.03 -8.22 -9.89
CA GLY A 52 -9.87 -8.00 -9.04
C GLY A 52 -9.77 -9.04 -7.93
N LYS A 53 -10.89 -9.39 -7.29
CA LYS A 53 -10.96 -10.45 -6.29
C LYS A 53 -10.54 -11.79 -6.87
N ASP A 54 -11.09 -12.17 -8.02
CA ASP A 54 -10.77 -13.45 -8.66
C ASP A 54 -9.28 -13.53 -9.04
N LEU A 55 -8.71 -12.44 -9.54
CA LEU A 55 -7.28 -12.32 -9.80
C LEU A 55 -6.45 -12.41 -8.51
N TYR A 56 -6.87 -11.72 -7.45
CA TYR A 56 -6.16 -11.68 -6.17
C TYR A 56 -6.10 -13.07 -5.53
N ASP A 57 -7.25 -13.71 -5.34
CA ASP A 57 -7.37 -15.04 -4.74
C ASP A 57 -6.69 -16.10 -5.61
N GLY A 58 -6.80 -15.97 -6.93
CA GLY A 58 -6.26 -16.91 -7.89
C GLY A 58 -4.76 -16.79 -8.14
N ARG A 59 -4.11 -15.64 -7.87
CA ARG A 59 -2.71 -15.37 -8.26
C ARG A 59 -1.80 -14.92 -7.12
N CYS A 60 -2.26 -14.07 -6.22
CA CYS A 60 -1.38 -13.38 -5.26
C CYS A 60 -0.84 -14.33 -4.15
N GLY A 61 -1.50 -15.47 -3.92
CA GLY A 61 -1.07 -16.48 -2.95
C GLY A 61 -0.13 -17.57 -3.52
N LYS A 62 0.27 -17.50 -4.80
CA LYS A 62 1.04 -18.58 -5.43
C LYS A 62 2.51 -18.64 -5.00
N CYS A 63 3.11 -17.52 -4.64
CA CYS A 63 4.55 -17.40 -4.39
C CYS A 63 4.91 -17.09 -2.92
N HIS A 64 3.93 -16.66 -2.13
CA HIS A 64 4.03 -16.31 -0.72
C HIS A 64 2.62 -16.33 -0.11
N PRO A 65 2.46 -16.21 1.22
CA PRO A 65 1.14 -16.12 1.81
C PRO A 65 0.27 -15.04 1.15
N LEU A 66 -1.02 -15.34 1.01
CA LEU A 66 -2.01 -14.37 0.56
C LEU A 66 -2.34 -13.44 1.73
N PHE A 67 -1.80 -12.24 1.68
CA PHE A 67 -2.12 -11.19 2.65
C PHE A 67 -3.58 -10.77 2.48
N LYS A 68 -4.27 -10.45 3.56
CA LYS A 68 -5.60 -9.83 3.47
C LYS A 68 -5.42 -8.35 3.12
N PRO A 69 -6.36 -7.73 2.39
CA PRO A 69 -6.33 -6.29 2.17
C PRO A 69 -6.19 -5.47 3.47
N SER A 70 -6.76 -5.95 4.58
CA SER A 70 -6.65 -5.37 5.93
C SER A 70 -5.26 -5.47 6.59
N ASP A 71 -4.34 -6.28 6.05
CA ASP A 71 -3.01 -6.52 6.66
C ASP A 71 -2.05 -5.33 6.47
N HIS A 72 -2.36 -4.42 5.54
CA HIS A 72 -1.55 -3.25 5.24
C HIS A 72 -2.43 -2.01 5.03
N THR A 73 -1.87 -0.83 5.30
CA THR A 73 -2.54 0.45 5.01
C THR A 73 -2.52 0.76 3.51
N ALA A 74 -3.36 1.70 3.07
CA ALA A 74 -3.37 2.18 1.68
C ALA A 74 -1.96 2.60 1.21
N GLU A 75 -1.23 3.33 2.05
CA GLU A 75 0.11 3.85 1.74
C GLU A 75 1.16 2.73 1.65
N GLN A 76 0.95 1.64 2.38
CA GLN A 76 1.81 0.46 2.33
C GLN A 76 1.51 -0.39 1.09
N TRP A 77 0.24 -0.49 0.69
CA TRP A 77 -0.18 -1.28 -0.47
C TRP A 77 0.37 -0.77 -1.80
N GLU A 78 0.39 0.55 -2.02
CA GLU A 78 0.94 1.17 -3.25
C GLU A 78 2.32 0.61 -3.66
N PRO A 79 3.38 0.73 -2.83
CA PRO A 79 4.69 0.18 -3.18
C PRO A 79 4.72 -1.35 -3.19
N ILE A 80 3.85 -2.04 -2.46
CA ILE A 80 3.76 -3.50 -2.46
C ILE A 80 3.23 -4.00 -3.81
N LEU A 81 2.09 -3.47 -4.26
CA LEU A 81 1.45 -3.84 -5.52
C LEU A 81 2.38 -3.54 -6.70
N LYS A 82 3.00 -2.35 -6.73
CA LYS A 82 3.98 -1.99 -7.77
C LYS A 82 5.17 -2.95 -7.84
N ARG A 83 5.66 -3.42 -6.69
CA ARG A 83 6.74 -4.41 -6.63
C ARG A 83 6.25 -5.79 -7.08
N MET A 84 5.06 -6.21 -6.66
CA MET A 84 4.49 -7.50 -7.04
C MET A 84 4.15 -7.57 -8.51
N GLN A 85 3.66 -6.50 -9.11
CA GLN A 85 3.39 -6.42 -10.54
C GLN A 85 4.60 -6.86 -11.37
N LYS A 86 5.77 -6.28 -11.06
CA LYS A 86 7.03 -6.60 -11.74
C LYS A 86 7.50 -8.02 -11.45
N LYS A 87 7.41 -8.47 -10.20
CA LYS A 87 7.92 -9.78 -9.77
C LYS A 87 7.05 -10.96 -10.24
N ALA A 88 5.75 -10.75 -10.35
CA ALA A 88 4.78 -11.75 -10.74
C ALA A 88 4.34 -11.60 -12.21
N HIS A 89 4.96 -10.67 -12.94
CA HIS A 89 4.66 -10.39 -14.36
C HIS A 89 3.16 -10.18 -14.61
N ILE A 90 2.53 -9.37 -13.77
CA ILE A 90 1.12 -9.00 -13.90
C ILE A 90 1.02 -7.84 -14.89
N SER A 91 0.08 -7.89 -15.84
CA SER A 91 -0.11 -6.80 -16.80
C SER A 91 -0.60 -5.53 -16.09
N ASP A 92 -0.54 -4.38 -16.76
CA ASP A 92 -1.02 -3.13 -16.19
C ASP A 92 -2.55 -3.19 -15.96
N GLU A 93 -3.30 -3.81 -16.87
CA GLU A 93 -4.75 -3.96 -16.78
C GLU A 93 -5.17 -4.84 -15.61
N ASP A 94 -4.52 -6.01 -15.45
CA ASP A 94 -4.79 -6.90 -14.32
C ASP A 94 -4.41 -6.26 -12.99
N MET A 95 -3.35 -5.45 -12.97
CA MET A 95 -2.90 -4.76 -11.75
C MET A 95 -3.90 -3.67 -11.32
N VAL A 96 -4.53 -2.96 -12.26
CA VAL A 96 -5.61 -2.01 -11.94
C VAL A 96 -6.77 -2.72 -11.25
N LEU A 97 -7.18 -3.89 -11.75
CA LEU A 97 -8.27 -4.67 -11.14
C LEU A 97 -7.90 -5.15 -9.72
N VAL A 98 -6.67 -5.64 -9.53
CA VAL A 98 -6.16 -6.03 -8.22
C VAL A 98 -6.10 -4.84 -7.26
N HIS A 99 -5.67 -3.67 -7.74
CA HIS A 99 -5.65 -2.43 -6.95
C HIS A 99 -7.07 -2.04 -6.51
N ASP A 100 -8.03 -1.98 -7.43
CA ASP A 100 -9.44 -1.69 -7.14
C ASP A 100 -9.98 -2.63 -6.05
N TYR A 101 -9.69 -3.93 -6.13
CA TYR A 101 -10.09 -4.90 -5.12
C TYR A 101 -9.43 -4.63 -3.76
N VAL A 102 -8.11 -4.48 -3.70
CA VAL A 102 -7.40 -4.25 -2.43
C VAL A 102 -7.90 -2.98 -1.75
N PHE A 103 -8.05 -1.88 -2.50
CA PHE A 103 -8.44 -0.58 -1.95
C PHE A 103 -9.91 -0.51 -1.55
N ALA A 104 -10.80 -1.25 -2.22
CA ALA A 104 -12.18 -1.40 -1.80
C ALA A 104 -12.34 -2.23 -0.50
N ASN A 105 -11.30 -2.93 -0.06
CA ASN A 105 -11.36 -3.91 1.04
C ASN A 105 -10.40 -3.63 2.20
N LEU A 106 -9.78 -2.46 2.29
CA LEU A 106 -8.79 -2.13 3.33
C LEU A 106 -9.32 -2.22 4.77
N SER A 107 -10.64 -2.10 4.97
CA SER A 107 -11.29 -2.09 6.28
C SER A 107 -12.29 -3.23 6.49
N GLN A 108 -12.26 -4.26 5.63
CA GLN A 108 -13.10 -5.45 5.77
C GLN A 108 -12.47 -6.53 6.64
#